data_AF-A0A6P2AV73-F1
#
_entry.id   AF-A0A6P2AV73-F1
#
_cell.length_a   1.000
_cell.length_b   1.000
_cell.length_c   1.000
_cell.angle_alpha   90.00
_cell.angle_beta   90.00
_cell.angle_gamma   90.00
#
_symmetry.space_group_name_H-M   'P 1'
#
loop_
_entity.id
_entity.type
_entity.pdbx_description
1 polymer ?
#
loop_
_entity_poly.entity_id
_entity_poly.type
_entity_poly.pdbx_seq_one_letter_code
_entity_poly.pdbx_strand_id
1 'polypeptide(L)'
;GALDLLGDCPGVEGLAAQWRDCVATIRGGDVDDPHRLRGEAIALGGRCTLGAIAFARGGAIHPAHPAQRLYREMMIFTISGQTPLILGGILGAVGGNDSV
;
A
#
# COMPACT_ATOMS: atom_id res chain seq x y z
N GLY A 1 -11.16 0.72 -4.84
CA GLY A 1 -9.79 0.63 -4.29
C GLY A 1 -9.80 -0.19 -3.01
N ALA A 2 -8.64 -0.45 -2.40
CA ALA A 2 -8.56 -1.22 -1.15
C ALA A 2 -9.35 -0.57 0.01
N LEU A 3 -9.31 0.77 0.10
CA LEU A 3 -10.08 1.51 1.10
C LEU A 3 -11.60 1.37 0.91
N ASP A 4 -12.09 1.33 -0.34
CA ASP A 4 -13.53 1.14 -0.62
C ASP A 4 -14.05 -0.22 -0.12
N LEU A 5 -13.19 -1.25 -0.10
CA LEU A 5 -13.55 -2.56 0.43
C LEU A 5 -13.56 -2.61 1.96
N LEU A 6 -12.82 -1.71 2.60
CA LEU A 6 -12.75 -1.64 4.07
C LEU A 6 -13.96 -0.95 4.67
N GLY A 7 -14.68 -0.11 3.92
CA GLY A 7 -15.89 0.57 4.39
C GLY A 7 -15.67 1.30 5.72
N ASP A 8 -16.62 1.16 6.65
CA ASP A 8 -16.56 1.74 8.00
C ASP A 8 -15.91 0.80 9.03
N CYS A 9 -14.99 -0.07 8.60
CA CYS A 9 -14.28 -0.96 9.52
C CYS A 9 -13.46 -0.14 10.54
N PRO A 10 -13.60 -0.40 11.86
CA PRO A 10 -12.84 0.33 12.87
C PRO A 10 -11.33 0.23 12.62
N GLY A 11 -10.63 1.36 12.67
CA GLY A 11 -9.17 1.44 12.45
C GLY A 11 -8.77 1.69 10.99
N VAL A 12 -9.73 1.81 10.06
CA VAL A 12 -9.44 2.24 8.67
C VAL A 12 -8.98 3.69 8.60
N GLU A 13 -9.30 4.52 9.60
CA GLU A 13 -9.06 5.96 9.60
C GLU A 13 -7.56 6.29 9.51
N GLY A 14 -6.72 5.52 10.21
CA GLY A 14 -5.27 5.68 10.19
C GLY A 14 -4.68 5.35 8.82
N LEU A 15 -5.14 4.27 8.19
CA LEU A 15 -4.74 3.89 6.82
C LEU A 15 -5.22 4.90 5.78
N ALA A 16 -6.47 5.38 5.93
CA ALA A 16 -7.04 6.39 5.04
C ALA A 16 -6.32 7.74 5.17
N ALA A 17 -5.89 8.13 6.37
CA ALA A 17 -5.07 9.33 6.58
C ALA A 17 -3.72 9.21 5.87
N GLN A 18 -2.96 8.14 6.13
CA GLN A 18 -1.67 7.89 5.47
C GLN A 18 -1.80 7.87 3.94
N TRP A 19 -2.90 7.29 3.42
CA TRP A 19 -3.16 7.27 1.98
C TRP A 19 -3.40 8.65 1.40
N ARG A 20 -4.20 9.48 2.08
CA ARG A 20 -4.44 10.87 1.64
C ARG A 20 -3.15 11.68 1.64
N ASP A 21 -2.32 11.52 2.66
CA ASP A 21 -1.05 12.24 2.77
C ASP A 21 -0.10 11.82 1.63
N CYS A 22 0.06 10.52 1.38
CA CYS A 22 0.85 10.01 0.26
C CYS A 22 0.36 10.56 -1.10
N VAL A 23 -0.95 10.56 -1.33
CA VAL A 23 -1.54 11.11 -2.56
C VAL A 23 -1.33 12.62 -2.67
N ALA A 24 -1.39 13.35 -1.54
CA ALA A 24 -1.13 14.79 -1.51
C ALA A 24 0.32 15.10 -1.89
N THR A 25 1.30 14.37 -1.33
CA THR A 25 2.72 14.50 -1.70
C THR A 25 2.95 14.24 -3.18
N ILE A 26 2.39 13.15 -3.73
CA ILE A 26 2.53 12.81 -5.15
C ILE A 26 1.92 13.90 -6.04
N ARG A 27 0.77 14.45 -5.68
CA ARG A 27 0.08 15.50 -6.45
C ARG A 27 0.74 16.86 -6.32
N GLY A 28 1.35 17.15 -5.17
CA GLY A 28 2.08 18.39 -4.92
C GLY A 28 3.37 18.49 -5.72
N GLY A 29 3.92 17.35 -6.19
CA GLY A 29 5.18 17.30 -6.93
C GLY A 29 6.42 17.61 -6.09
N ASP A 30 6.24 17.82 -4.79
CA ASP A 30 7.29 18.07 -3.81
C ASP A 30 7.87 16.74 -3.32
N VAL A 31 8.67 16.12 -4.20
CA VAL A 31 9.22 14.78 -3.98
C VAL A 31 10.73 14.86 -3.96
N ASP A 32 11.30 15.02 -2.77
CA ASP A 32 12.76 15.03 -2.54
C ASP A 32 13.41 13.70 -2.92
N ASP A 33 12.74 12.58 -2.65
CA ASP A 33 13.22 11.23 -2.98
C ASP A 33 12.09 10.39 -3.61
N PRO A 34 12.02 10.33 -4.96
CA PRO A 34 10.95 9.61 -5.65
C PRO A 34 11.07 8.09 -5.52
N HIS A 35 12.26 7.55 -5.28
CA HIS A 35 12.45 6.12 -5.08
C HIS A 35 11.98 5.69 -3.68
N ARG A 36 12.33 6.47 -2.66
CA ARG A 36 11.84 6.26 -1.29
C ARG A 36 10.33 6.42 -1.21
N LEU A 37 9.77 7.50 -1.76
CA LEU A 37 8.33 7.74 -1.77
C LEU A 37 7.57 6.61 -2.48
N ARG A 38 8.10 6.10 -3.60
CA ARG A 38 7.53 4.93 -4.28
C ARG A 38 7.56 3.69 -3.38
N GLY A 39 8.67 3.43 -2.68
CA GLY A 39 8.77 2.31 -1.76
C GLY A 39 7.77 2.39 -0.61
N GLU A 40 7.61 3.57 -0.02
CA GLU A 40 6.62 3.86 1.03
C GLU A 40 5.19 3.68 0.53
N ALA A 41 4.88 4.17 -0.68
CA ALA A 41 3.58 4.02 -1.31
C ALA A 41 3.25 2.54 -1.58
N ILE A 42 4.24 1.74 -2.01
CA ILE A 42 4.08 0.29 -2.19
C ILE A 42 3.81 -0.40 -0.85
N ALA A 43 4.55 -0.05 0.21
CA ALA A 43 4.33 -0.61 1.54
C ALA A 43 2.94 -0.25 2.10
N LEU A 44 2.52 1.00 1.95
CA LEU A 44 1.18 1.46 2.34
C LEU A 44 0.07 0.74 1.55
N GLY A 45 0.22 0.63 0.22
CA GLY A 45 -0.69 -0.13 -0.63
C GLY A 45 -0.77 -1.61 -0.23
N GLY A 46 0.35 -2.21 0.17
CA GLY A 46 0.42 -3.55 0.72
C GLY A 46 -0.40 -3.70 2.00
N ARG A 47 -0.26 -2.79 2.96
CA ARG A 47 -1.05 -2.79 4.20
C ARG A 47 -2.55 -2.64 3.94
N CYS A 48 -2.94 -1.71 3.06
CA CYS A 48 -4.34 -1.54 2.64
C CYS A 48 -4.89 -2.83 1.98
N THR A 49 -4.10 -3.46 1.12
CA THR A 49 -4.48 -4.71 0.43
C THR A 49 -4.65 -5.87 1.42
N LEU A 50 -3.72 -6.02 2.37
CA LEU A 50 -3.82 -7.02 3.43
C LEU A 50 -5.07 -6.79 4.28
N GLY A 51 -5.38 -5.54 4.64
CA GLY A 51 -6.62 -5.18 5.33
C GLY A 51 -7.87 -5.62 4.54
N ALA A 52 -7.90 -5.33 3.24
CA ALA A 52 -9.03 -5.73 2.39
C ALA A 52 -9.21 -7.26 2.30
N ILE A 53 -8.12 -8.03 2.27
CA ILE A 53 -8.15 -9.50 2.33
C ILE A 53 -8.68 -9.97 3.69
N ALA A 54 -8.17 -9.41 4.79
CA ALA A 54 -8.61 -9.77 6.14
C ALA A 54 -10.10 -9.48 6.34
N PHE A 55 -10.58 -8.32 5.88
CA PHE A 55 -12.00 -7.95 5.91
C PHE A 55 -12.87 -8.92 5.11
N ALA A 56 -12.41 -9.33 3.93
CA ALA A 56 -13.11 -10.28 3.06
C ALA A 56 -13.11 -11.73 3.58
N ARG A 57 -12.27 -12.05 4.58
CA ARG A 57 -12.15 -13.39 5.20
C ARG A 57 -11.95 -14.47 4.12
N GLY A 58 -12.54 -15.66 4.30
CA GLY A 58 -12.47 -16.76 3.34
C GLY A 58 -12.96 -16.39 1.93
N GLY A 59 -13.81 -15.36 1.78
CA GLY A 59 -14.26 -14.89 0.47
C GLY A 59 -13.12 -14.38 -0.42
N ALA A 60 -12.03 -13.89 0.18
CA ALA A 60 -10.85 -13.42 -0.55
C ALA A 60 -10.14 -14.54 -1.34
N ILE A 61 -10.33 -15.82 -1.01
CA ILE A 61 -9.70 -16.92 -1.75
C ILE A 61 -10.28 -17.07 -3.17
N HIS A 62 -11.51 -16.61 -3.37
CA HIS A 62 -12.18 -16.78 -4.64
C HIS A 62 -11.53 -15.88 -5.70
N PRO A 63 -11.13 -16.41 -6.88
CA PRO A 63 -10.37 -15.65 -7.88
C PRO A 63 -11.05 -14.35 -8.35
N ALA A 64 -12.38 -14.36 -8.37
CA ALA A 64 -13.24 -13.24 -8.76
C ALA A 64 -13.51 -12.23 -7.62
N HIS A 65 -13.07 -12.50 -6.39
CA HIS A 65 -13.29 -11.57 -5.29
C HIS A 65 -12.45 -10.30 -5.49
N PRO A 66 -13.01 -9.10 -5.27
CA PRO A 66 -12.28 -7.84 -5.43
C PRO A 66 -10.97 -7.76 -4.62
N ALA A 67 -10.95 -8.31 -3.41
CA ALA A 67 -9.75 -8.38 -2.58
C ALA A 67 -8.61 -9.19 -3.24
N GLN A 68 -8.94 -10.27 -3.94
CA GLN A 68 -7.96 -11.09 -4.65
C GLN A 68 -7.43 -10.39 -5.90
N ARG A 69 -8.25 -9.57 -6.56
CA ARG A 69 -7.80 -8.68 -7.62
C ARG A 69 -6.78 -7.67 -7.10
N LEU A 70 -7.06 -7.01 -5.98
CA LEU A 70 -6.13 -6.06 -5.35
C LEU A 70 -4.80 -6.73 -4.97
N TYR A 71 -4.85 -7.95 -4.42
CA TYR A 71 -3.64 -8.72 -4.12
C TYR A 71 -2.74 -8.87 -5.35
N ARG A 72 -3.32 -9.30 -6.48
CA ARG A 72 -2.56 -9.48 -7.73
C ARG A 72 -2.03 -8.17 -8.29
N GLU A 73 -2.83 -7.10 -8.26
CA GLU A 73 -2.39 -5.77 -8.69
C GLU A 73 -1.24 -5.25 -7.83
N MET A 74 -1.31 -5.46 -6.51
CA MET A 74 -0.26 -5.06 -5.59
C MET A 74 1.05 -5.80 -5.85
N MET A 75 0.99 -7.10 -6.19
CA MET A 75 2.19 -7.86 -6.61
C MET A 75 2.83 -7.31 -7.88
N ILE A 76 2.07 -6.74 -8.81
CA ILE A 76 2.66 -6.11 -10.01
C ILE A 76 3.47 -4.88 -9.59
N PHE A 77 2.96 -4.06 -8.67
CA PHE A 77 3.67 -2.86 -8.22
C PHE A 77 4.97 -3.16 -7.47
N THR A 78 5.07 -4.28 -6.76
CA THR A 78 6.29 -4.66 -6.03
C THR A 78 7.42 -5.14 -6.92
N ILE A 79 7.12 -5.64 -8.13
CA ILE A 79 8.12 -6.17 -9.06
C ILE A 79 8.43 -5.22 -10.22
N SER A 80 7.50 -4.33 -10.56
CA SER A 80 7.61 -3.46 -11.74
C SER A 80 8.58 -2.31 -11.49
N GLY A 81 9.64 -2.23 -12.31
CA GLY A 81 10.63 -1.15 -12.22
C GLY A 81 11.43 -1.17 -10.92
N GLN A 82 11.61 -2.36 -10.33
CA GLN A 82 12.25 -2.52 -9.03
C GLN A 82 13.74 -2.17 -9.10
N THR A 83 14.20 -1.39 -8.12
CA THR A 83 15.61 -1.02 -7.92
C THR A 83 16.00 -1.23 -6.46
N PRO A 84 17.31 -1.29 -6.12
CA PRO A 84 17.75 -1.37 -4.74
C PRO A 84 17.22 -0.23 -3.85
N LEU A 85 17.09 0.99 -4.38
CA LEU A 85 16.55 2.14 -3.66
C LEU A 85 15.06 1.95 -3.33
N ILE A 86 14.26 1.48 -4.29
CA ILE A 86 12.84 1.19 -4.07
C ILE A 86 12.69 0.05 -3.06
N LEU A 87 13.50 -1.01 -3.17
CA LEU A 87 13.53 -2.10 -2.20
C LEU A 87 13.86 -1.58 -0.79
N GLY A 88 14.86 -0.71 -0.67
CA GLY A 88 15.22 -0.05 0.59
C GLY A 88 14.04 0.73 1.17
N GLY A 89 13.33 1.52 0.35
CA GLY A 89 12.14 2.25 0.78
C GLY A 89 11.00 1.33 1.25
N ILE A 90 10.76 0.22 0.54
CA ILE A 90 9.76 -0.78 0.97
C ILE A 90 10.16 -1.39 2.31
N LEU A 91 11.42 -1.84 2.44
CA LEU A 91 11.89 -2.49 3.66
C LEU A 91 11.91 -1.54 4.87
N GLY A 92 12.31 -0.28 4.68
CA GLY A 92 12.24 0.74 5.73
C GLY A 92 10.80 0.97 6.21
N ALA A 93 9.88 1.14 5.27
CA ALA A 93 8.46 1.40 5.56
C ALA A 93 7.71 0.19 6.17
N VAL A 94 8.16 -1.04 5.90
CA VAL A 94 7.61 -2.27 6.52
C VAL A 94 8.27 -2.57 7.86
N GLY A 95 9.57 -2.32 7.98
CA GLY A 95 10.35 -2.54 9.20
C GLY A 95 10.09 -1.52 10.32
N GLY A 96 9.42 -0.41 10.01
CA GLY A 96 9.15 0.66 10.98
C GLY A 96 10.39 1.50 11.33
N ASN A 97 11.43 1.46 10.49
CA ASN A 97 12.69 2.16 10.74
C ASN A 97 12.73 3.49 9.99
N ASP A 98 12.21 4.53 10.62
CA ASP A 98 12.62 5.92 10.38
C ASP A 98 13.92 6.21 11.15
N SER A 99 15.02 5.47 10.92
CA SER A 99 16.37 5.75 11.46
C SER A 99 17.39 4.71 10.98
N VAL A 100 18.14 4.99 9.90
CA VAL A 100 19.61 4.83 9.78
C VAL A 100 20.08 5.84 8.74
#